data_AF-A0A2E7MU90-F1
#
_entry.id   AF-A0A2E7MU90-F1
#
_cell.length_a   1.000
_cell.length_b   1.000
_cell.length_c   1.000
_cell.angle_alpha   90.00
_cell.angle_beta   90.00
_cell.angle_gamma   90.00
#
_symmetry.space_group_name_H-M   'P 1'
#
loop_
_entity.id
_entity.type
_entity.pdbx_description
1 polymer ?
#
loop_
_entity_poly.entity_id
_entity_poly.type
_entity_poly.pdbx_seq_one_letter_code
_entity_poly.pdbx_strand_id
1 'polypeptide(L)'
;MSILFTLVLILSILSLHIYDNCSIKLGQIMKIKLGTAIMTFALVACGGGGGGEMNYTNEAATSTTPTTSANSTTTSNSAPTINDLPMTMQVNENQTQIGDVNATDSDNDELGYMLGGADADLLQISPTGTLSFRDAPDYETKSSYIVTVSVSDGTDTTTQNLTINITDVAETVSQAPVELVVIIQSVSDGYSSSNKYSVDGEIAPTITLEKGKTYRFLQSDASNSNHPVRFSLTSNGTHNNGTEFSDNVSFVGQPGSIGAYTQIQIPSDSNLTTLYYYCSNHSGMGGAIRISTENSSGYGITPRSY
;
A
#
# COMPACT_ATOMS: atom_id res chain seq x y z
N MET A 1 55.57 -12.97 -36.92
CA MET A 1 55.54 -13.99 -38.00
C MET A 1 55.14 -15.28 -37.30
N SER A 2 53.91 -15.78 -37.34
CA SER A 2 52.95 -15.83 -38.44
C SER A 2 51.51 -15.76 -37.91
N ILE A 3 50.63 -15.33 -38.80
CA ILE A 3 49.22 -15.02 -38.61
C ILE A 3 48.38 -16.12 -39.29
N LEU A 4 47.15 -16.35 -38.80
CA LEU A 4 45.90 -16.72 -39.50
C LEU A 4 45.34 -18.17 -39.46
N PHE A 5 44.02 -18.20 -39.14
CA PHE A 5 42.93 -19.17 -39.42
C PHE A 5 42.88 -20.49 -38.57
N THR A 6 41.79 -20.90 -37.91
CA THR A 6 40.34 -20.77 -38.20
C THR A 6 39.44 -21.08 -36.96
N LEU A 7 38.44 -20.22 -36.71
CA LEU A 7 37.01 -20.42 -36.30
C LEU A 7 36.55 -21.78 -35.70
N VAL A 8 35.80 -21.88 -34.57
CA VAL A 8 34.32 -21.73 -34.46
C VAL A 8 33.83 -21.84 -32.98
N LEU A 9 32.92 -20.94 -32.55
CA LEU A 9 31.92 -20.96 -31.43
C LEU A 9 32.41 -21.23 -29.98
N ILE A 10 32.04 -20.50 -28.92
CA ILE A 10 30.69 -20.18 -28.42
C ILE A 10 30.69 -18.85 -27.66
N LEU A 11 29.59 -18.13 -27.83
CA LEU A 11 29.17 -16.84 -27.31
C LEU A 11 28.57 -16.97 -25.90
N SER A 12 29.09 -16.26 -24.87
CA SER A 12 28.28 -15.79 -23.73
C SER A 12 29.02 -14.81 -22.81
N ILE A 13 28.97 -13.54 -23.22
CA ILE A 13 28.70 -12.32 -22.44
C ILE A 13 28.78 -12.43 -20.90
N LEU A 14 29.74 -11.69 -20.34
CA LEU A 14 29.76 -11.18 -18.96
C LEU A 14 28.79 -9.99 -18.88
N SER A 15 27.60 -10.16 -18.29
CA SER A 15 26.76 -9.06 -17.81
C SER A 15 25.60 -9.56 -16.92
N LEU A 16 25.68 -9.30 -15.61
CA LEU A 16 24.59 -9.10 -14.64
C LEU A 16 25.30 -8.87 -13.29
N HIS A 17 25.19 -7.73 -12.61
CA HIS A 17 24.04 -7.36 -11.78
C HIS A 17 23.89 -5.84 -11.71
N ILE A 18 22.98 -5.27 -12.51
CA ILE A 18 22.15 -4.11 -12.12
C ILE A 18 20.81 -4.26 -12.84
N TYR A 19 19.79 -4.76 -12.13
CA TYR A 19 18.35 -4.60 -12.37
C TYR A 19 17.74 -4.51 -10.96
N ASP A 20 16.89 -3.56 -10.61
CA ASP A 20 15.67 -3.21 -11.34
C ASP A 20 15.49 -1.71 -11.57
N ASN A 21 15.09 -1.37 -12.79
CA ASN A 21 14.53 -0.07 -13.13
C ASN A 21 13.35 -0.29 -14.09
N CYS A 22 12.22 0.31 -13.72
CA CYS A 22 11.34 1.10 -14.57
C CYS A 22 11.20 0.63 -16.04
N SER A 23 10.07 0.03 -16.37
CA SER A 23 9.68 -0.26 -17.76
C SER A 23 9.29 1.03 -18.50
N ILE A 24 10.24 1.63 -19.21
CA ILE A 24 9.98 2.61 -20.27
C ILE A 24 9.93 1.86 -21.60
N LYS A 25 8.76 1.77 -22.23
CA LYS A 25 8.61 1.37 -23.64
C LYS A 25 8.63 2.61 -24.52
N LEU A 26 9.69 2.78 -25.31
CA LEU A 26 9.77 3.75 -26.40
C LEU A 26 9.66 3.00 -27.75
N GLY A 27 8.60 3.29 -28.49
CA GLY A 27 8.38 2.80 -29.85
C GLY A 27 7.49 3.79 -30.62
N GLN A 28 8.09 4.46 -31.60
CA GLN A 28 7.63 5.65 -32.31
C GLN A 28 6.36 5.45 -33.18
N ILE A 29 5.56 6.51 -33.34
CA ILE A 29 5.38 7.33 -34.57
C ILE A 29 4.14 8.21 -34.37
N MET A 30 4.39 9.51 -34.26
CA MET A 30 3.41 10.59 -34.19
C MET A 30 2.59 10.65 -35.50
N LYS A 31 1.29 10.34 -35.42
CA LYS A 31 0.28 10.77 -36.39
C LYS A 31 -0.73 11.66 -35.66
N ILE A 32 -0.46 12.96 -35.67
CA ILE A 32 -1.42 13.98 -35.23
C ILE A 32 -2.53 14.03 -36.28
N LYS A 33 -3.71 13.50 -35.95
CA LYS A 33 -4.95 13.84 -36.67
C LYS A 33 -5.43 15.18 -36.12
N LEU A 34 -5.29 16.21 -36.94
CA LEU A 34 -5.89 17.51 -36.72
C LEU A 34 -7.41 17.38 -36.93
N GLY A 35 -8.15 17.21 -35.84
CA GLY A 35 -9.61 17.31 -35.82
C GLY A 35 -10.02 18.69 -35.33
N THR A 36 -10.30 19.60 -36.25
CA THR A 36 -10.87 20.93 -36.00
C THR A 36 -12.22 20.81 -35.27
N ALA A 37 -12.28 21.24 -34.01
CA ALA A 37 -13.52 21.61 -33.36
C ALA A 37 -13.65 23.14 -33.45
N ILE A 38 -14.59 23.59 -34.27
CA ILE A 38 -14.97 25.00 -34.43
C ILE A 38 -15.75 25.38 -33.16
N MET A 39 -15.09 26.04 -32.22
CA MET A 39 -15.75 26.72 -31.11
C MET A 39 -16.05 28.15 -31.59
N THR A 40 -17.30 28.38 -31.97
CA THR A 40 -17.79 29.68 -32.43
C THR A 40 -17.82 30.65 -31.26
N PHE A 41 -16.77 31.47 -31.12
CA PHE A 41 -16.77 32.66 -30.26
C PHE A 41 -17.52 33.78 -31.00
N ALA A 42 -18.74 34.10 -30.57
CA ALA A 42 -19.41 35.32 -30.97
C ALA A 42 -18.88 36.48 -30.10
N LEU A 43 -17.88 37.20 -30.61
CA LEU A 43 -17.51 38.52 -30.12
C LEU A 43 -18.59 39.52 -30.55
N VAL A 44 -19.44 39.95 -29.62
CA VAL A 44 -20.23 41.17 -29.80
C VAL A 44 -19.31 42.36 -29.58
N ALA A 45 -18.90 42.98 -30.68
CA ALA A 45 -18.22 44.27 -30.67
C ALA A 45 -19.24 45.37 -30.30
N CYS A 46 -19.03 46.02 -29.15
CA CYS A 46 -19.66 47.28 -28.81
C CYS A 46 -18.94 48.40 -29.58
N GLY A 47 -19.49 48.78 -30.73
CA GLY A 47 -19.10 49.97 -31.46
C GLY A 47 -19.89 51.18 -30.96
N GLY A 48 -19.25 52.04 -30.18
CA GLY A 48 -19.73 53.39 -29.93
C GLY A 48 -19.41 54.33 -31.10
N GLY A 49 -20.37 55.17 -31.48
CA GLY A 49 -20.17 56.23 -32.47
C GLY A 49 -21.39 57.14 -32.54
N GLY A 50 -21.25 58.35 -32.00
CA GLY A 50 -22.28 59.38 -32.03
C GLY A 50 -22.38 60.10 -33.37
N GLY A 51 -23.57 60.63 -33.64
CA GLY A 51 -23.86 61.55 -34.74
C GLY A 51 -25.26 62.11 -34.54
N GLY A 52 -25.35 63.37 -34.12
CA GLY A 52 -26.61 64.10 -34.04
C GLY A 52 -27.04 64.59 -35.41
N GLU A 53 -28.35 64.59 -35.66
CA GLU A 53 -28.96 65.43 -36.68
C GLU A 53 -30.36 65.82 -36.19
N MET A 54 -30.59 67.13 -36.06
CA MET A 54 -31.92 67.71 -35.83
C MET A 54 -32.64 67.81 -37.17
N ASN A 55 -33.90 67.42 -37.25
CA ASN A 55 -34.85 68.13 -38.10
C ASN A 55 -36.28 68.06 -37.57
N TYR A 56 -36.91 69.23 -37.54
CA TYR A 56 -38.29 69.48 -37.15
C TYR A 56 -39.24 69.13 -38.29
N THR A 57 -40.32 68.38 -38.02
CA THR A 57 -41.68 68.69 -38.51
C THR A 57 -42.74 68.02 -37.63
N ASN A 58 -43.74 68.83 -37.32
CA ASN A 58 -45.06 68.58 -36.76
C ASN A 58 -45.86 67.42 -37.37
N GLU A 59 -46.61 66.69 -36.53
CA GLU A 59 -48.06 66.39 -36.64
C GLU A 59 -48.45 65.28 -35.67
N ALA A 60 -49.67 65.36 -35.15
CA ALA A 60 -50.18 64.58 -34.04
C ALA A 60 -50.50 63.13 -34.43
N ALA A 61 -50.14 62.18 -33.56
CA ALA A 61 -50.76 60.86 -33.54
C ALA A 61 -50.76 60.29 -32.11
N THR A 62 -51.89 60.42 -31.44
CA THR A 62 -52.24 59.67 -30.24
C THR A 62 -52.39 58.19 -30.64
N SER A 63 -51.49 57.33 -30.17
CA SER A 63 -51.68 55.88 -30.25
C SER A 63 -51.12 55.22 -29.00
N THR A 64 -52.06 54.86 -28.13
CA THR A 64 -51.85 54.06 -26.91
C THR A 64 -51.38 52.66 -27.29
N THR A 65 -50.11 52.34 -27.01
CA THR A 65 -49.65 50.96 -26.89
C THR A 65 -48.73 50.82 -25.66
N PRO A 66 -48.82 49.67 -24.96
CA PRO A 66 -48.48 49.56 -23.55
C PRO A 66 -46.97 49.51 -23.35
N THR A 67 -46.50 50.20 -22.31
CA THR A 67 -45.18 49.96 -21.71
C THR A 67 -45.15 48.54 -21.18
N THR A 68 -44.64 47.57 -21.95
CA THR A 68 -44.05 46.38 -21.37
C THR A 68 -42.74 46.81 -20.73
N SER A 69 -42.83 47.31 -19.50
CA SER A 69 -41.70 47.25 -18.58
C SER A 69 -41.42 45.76 -18.37
N ALA A 70 -40.50 45.22 -19.17
CA ALA A 70 -39.82 44.00 -18.79
C ALA A 70 -39.01 44.37 -17.54
N ASN A 71 -39.64 44.21 -16.39
CA ASN A 71 -38.93 44.06 -15.13
C ASN A 71 -38.12 42.78 -15.27
N SER A 72 -36.94 42.90 -15.88
CA SER A 72 -35.92 41.89 -15.86
C SER A 72 -35.39 41.88 -14.44
N THR A 73 -36.08 41.14 -13.56
CA THR A 73 -35.52 40.67 -12.31
C THR A 73 -34.47 39.64 -12.67
N THR A 74 -33.28 40.10 -13.05
CA THR A 74 -32.08 39.28 -12.94
C THR A 74 -31.92 39.02 -11.44
N THR A 75 -32.36 37.86 -10.97
CA THR A 75 -31.92 37.37 -9.65
C THR A 75 -30.40 37.33 -9.72
N SER A 76 -29.74 38.15 -8.90
CA SER A 76 -28.30 38.10 -8.77
C SER A 76 -27.94 36.73 -8.23
N ASN A 77 -26.94 36.08 -8.83
CA ASN A 77 -26.40 34.84 -8.31
C ASN A 77 -25.83 35.06 -6.90
N SER A 78 -26.04 34.09 -6.02
CA SER A 78 -25.39 33.98 -4.72
C SER A 78 -24.34 32.89 -4.81
N ALA A 79 -23.13 33.12 -4.28
CA ALA A 79 -22.10 32.09 -4.31
C ALA A 79 -22.42 30.94 -3.33
N PRO A 80 -21.96 29.69 -3.59
CA PRO A 80 -22.16 28.57 -2.69
C PRO A 80 -21.50 28.80 -1.33
N THR A 81 -22.08 28.23 -0.27
CA THR A 81 -21.52 28.26 1.08
C THR A 81 -21.09 26.86 1.50
N ILE A 82 -19.82 26.68 1.87
CA ILE A 82 -19.32 25.45 2.50
C ILE A 82 -19.69 25.48 4.00
N ASN A 83 -20.41 24.47 4.45
CA ASN A 83 -20.96 24.39 5.80
C ASN A 83 -20.07 23.54 6.70
N ASP A 84 -19.66 24.10 7.84
CA ASP A 84 -19.00 23.41 8.96
C ASP A 84 -17.74 22.59 8.61
N LEU A 85 -17.10 22.85 7.47
CA LEU A 85 -15.82 22.24 7.14
C LEU A 85 -14.72 22.89 8.00
N PRO A 86 -14.03 22.13 8.87
CA PRO A 86 -12.96 22.68 9.71
C PRO A 86 -11.71 22.94 8.86
N MET A 87 -10.86 23.88 9.29
CA MET A 87 -9.56 24.10 8.65
C MET A 87 -8.60 22.92 8.85
N THR A 88 -8.82 22.11 9.89
CA THR A 88 -8.00 20.94 10.20
C THR A 88 -8.85 19.80 10.72
N MET A 89 -8.54 18.58 10.27
CA MET A 89 -9.16 17.34 10.74
C MET A 89 -8.13 16.25 11.01
N GLN A 90 -8.51 15.28 11.84
CA GLN A 90 -7.71 14.10 12.18
C GLN A 90 -8.36 12.87 11.56
N VAL A 91 -7.57 12.03 10.91
CA VAL A 91 -8.01 10.76 10.33
C VAL A 91 -7.00 9.69 10.72
N ASN A 92 -7.46 8.51 11.11
CA ASN A 92 -6.57 7.38 11.36
C ASN A 92 -5.90 6.95 10.05
N GLU A 93 -4.69 6.44 10.13
CA GLU A 93 -4.06 5.76 8.99
C GLU A 93 -4.78 4.44 8.62
N ASN A 94 -4.31 3.79 7.55
CA ASN A 94 -4.82 2.48 7.11
C ASN A 94 -6.31 2.47 6.68
N GLN A 95 -6.90 3.64 6.41
CA GLN A 95 -8.24 3.78 5.83
C GLN A 95 -8.30 4.88 4.77
N THR A 96 -9.19 4.73 3.80
CA THR A 96 -9.36 5.72 2.72
C THR A 96 -10.45 6.75 3.00
N GLN A 97 -11.38 6.50 3.93
CA GLN A 97 -12.46 7.42 4.20
C GLN A 97 -12.01 8.58 5.11
N ILE A 98 -12.35 9.80 4.71
CA ILE A 98 -12.04 11.04 5.43
C ILE A 98 -13.32 11.63 6.04
N GLY A 99 -14.31 11.96 5.20
CA GLY A 99 -15.55 12.61 5.62
C GLY A 99 -16.32 13.22 4.45
N ASP A 100 -17.29 14.07 4.74
CA ASP A 100 -18.10 14.76 3.73
C ASP A 100 -17.87 16.28 3.77
N VAL A 101 -17.86 16.90 2.59
CA VAL A 101 -17.93 18.35 2.40
C VAL A 101 -19.37 18.70 2.10
N ASN A 102 -20.02 19.40 3.03
CA ASN A 102 -21.39 19.86 2.85
C ASN A 102 -21.38 21.30 2.35
N ALA A 103 -22.17 21.59 1.33
CA ALA A 103 -22.37 22.95 0.85
C ALA A 103 -23.83 23.19 0.47
N THR A 104 -24.23 24.45 0.52
CA THR A 104 -25.57 24.93 0.16
C THR A 104 -25.47 26.16 -0.70
N ASP A 105 -26.48 26.37 -1.54
CA ASP A 105 -26.65 27.57 -2.31
C ASP A 105 -28.06 28.16 -2.05
N SER A 106 -28.19 29.48 -1.97
CA SER A 106 -29.46 30.14 -1.64
C SER A 106 -30.41 30.29 -2.83
N ASP A 107 -29.88 30.21 -4.05
CA ASP A 107 -30.64 30.16 -5.29
C ASP A 107 -31.03 28.72 -5.67
N ASN A 108 -30.55 27.73 -4.88
CA ASN A 108 -30.73 26.28 -5.04
C ASN A 108 -30.11 25.73 -6.33
N ASP A 109 -29.01 26.31 -6.78
CA ASP A 109 -28.28 25.84 -7.94
C ASP A 109 -27.56 24.50 -7.70
N GLU A 110 -27.26 23.76 -8.78
CA GLU A 110 -26.52 22.50 -8.71
C GLU A 110 -25.05 22.74 -8.39
N LEU A 111 -24.50 22.00 -7.44
CA LEU A 111 -23.14 22.22 -6.94
C LEU A 111 -22.13 21.21 -7.49
N GLY A 112 -21.03 21.72 -8.04
CA GLY A 112 -19.84 20.97 -8.43
C GLY A 112 -18.73 21.06 -7.40
N TYR A 113 -18.10 19.92 -7.09
CA TYR A 113 -17.02 19.80 -6.11
C TYR A 113 -15.69 19.47 -6.78
N MET A 114 -14.62 20.16 -6.37
CA MET A 114 -13.26 19.95 -6.90
C MET A 114 -12.22 20.06 -5.79
N LEU A 115 -11.10 19.36 -5.97
CA LEU A 115 -9.91 19.48 -5.14
C LEU A 115 -8.78 20.16 -5.92
N GLY A 116 -8.07 21.05 -5.24
CA GLY A 116 -6.82 21.65 -5.68
C GLY A 116 -5.78 21.62 -4.57
N GLY A 117 -4.62 22.23 -4.82
CA GLY A 117 -3.51 22.24 -3.86
C GLY A 117 -2.50 21.11 -4.12
N ALA A 118 -1.50 21.03 -3.24
CA ALA A 118 -0.32 20.19 -3.46
C ALA A 118 -0.64 18.68 -3.40
N ASP A 119 -1.57 18.28 -2.53
CA ASP A 119 -1.91 16.87 -2.33
C ASP A 119 -3.20 16.44 -3.04
N ALA A 120 -3.78 17.29 -3.90
CA ALA A 120 -5.07 17.02 -4.57
C ALA A 120 -5.09 15.69 -5.34
N ASP A 121 -3.97 15.34 -5.99
CA ASP A 121 -3.86 14.11 -6.77
C ASP A 121 -3.88 12.84 -5.91
N LEU A 122 -3.60 12.93 -4.61
CA LEU A 122 -3.61 11.82 -3.65
C LEU A 122 -5.01 11.59 -3.04
N LEU A 123 -5.95 12.50 -3.29
CA LEU A 123 -7.30 12.48 -2.78
C LEU A 123 -8.33 12.46 -3.92
N GLN A 124 -9.58 12.27 -3.54
CA GLN A 124 -10.72 12.38 -4.44
C GLN A 124 -11.95 12.86 -3.68
N ILE A 125 -12.80 13.63 -4.37
CA ILE A 125 -14.10 14.07 -3.88
C ILE A 125 -15.19 13.58 -4.84
N SER A 126 -16.27 13.02 -4.30
CA SER A 126 -17.41 12.59 -5.12
C SER A 126 -18.24 13.80 -5.57
N PRO A 127 -19.11 13.64 -6.58
CA PRO A 127 -20.08 14.68 -6.95
C PRO A 127 -21.04 15.09 -5.82
N THR A 128 -21.18 14.26 -4.77
CA THR A 128 -22.00 14.54 -3.59
C THR A 128 -21.19 15.07 -2.40
N GLY A 129 -19.90 15.40 -2.60
CA GLY A 129 -19.05 15.98 -1.56
C GLY A 129 -18.32 14.98 -0.66
N THR A 130 -18.39 13.66 -0.92
CA THR A 130 -17.68 12.67 -0.08
C THR A 130 -16.19 12.67 -0.40
N LEU A 131 -15.37 12.98 0.60
CA LEU A 131 -13.91 13.10 0.54
C LEU A 131 -13.24 11.78 0.99
N SER A 132 -12.27 11.31 0.19
CA SER A 132 -11.48 10.11 0.49
C SER A 132 -10.07 10.21 -0.07
N PHE A 133 -9.15 9.44 0.51
CA PHE A 133 -7.85 9.17 -0.09
C PHE A 133 -7.99 8.20 -1.27
N ARG A 134 -7.07 8.29 -2.24
CA ARG A 134 -6.95 7.28 -3.30
C ARG A 134 -6.33 5.99 -2.79
N ASP A 135 -5.28 6.13 -1.99
CA ASP A 135 -4.58 5.05 -1.30
C ASP A 135 -4.63 5.35 0.21
N ALA A 136 -4.78 4.31 1.04
CA ALA A 136 -4.77 4.49 2.48
C ALA A 136 -3.42 5.11 2.91
N PRO A 137 -3.43 6.16 3.75
CA PRO A 137 -2.20 6.76 4.23
C PRO A 137 -1.51 5.83 5.23
N ASP A 138 -0.20 6.00 5.32
CA ASP A 138 0.73 5.38 6.27
C ASP A 138 1.46 6.51 6.98
N TYR A 139 1.32 6.61 8.30
CA TYR A 139 1.76 7.75 9.10
C TYR A 139 3.27 7.98 8.98
N GLU A 140 4.05 6.89 9.00
CA GLU A 140 5.52 6.89 8.85
C GLU A 140 5.96 7.46 7.50
N THR A 141 5.14 7.29 6.46
CA THR A 141 5.43 7.80 5.12
C THR A 141 5.01 9.26 4.96
N LYS A 142 3.78 9.62 5.38
CA LYS A 142 3.25 10.98 5.27
C LYS A 142 2.13 11.21 6.29
N SER A 143 2.43 12.03 7.29
CA SER A 143 1.51 12.30 8.41
C SER A 143 0.58 13.51 8.22
N SER A 144 0.64 14.21 7.07
CA SER A 144 -0.22 15.37 6.80
C SER A 144 -0.45 15.63 5.31
N TYR A 145 -1.68 16.02 4.98
CA TYR A 145 -2.14 16.36 3.63
C TYR A 145 -2.76 17.74 3.62
N ILE A 146 -2.49 18.53 2.58
CA ILE A 146 -3.06 19.87 2.38
C ILE A 146 -3.75 19.93 1.02
N VAL A 147 -5.04 20.20 1.06
CA VAL A 147 -5.88 20.40 -0.13
C VAL A 147 -6.68 21.69 -0.03
N THR A 148 -7.06 22.23 -1.18
CA THR A 148 -8.05 23.30 -1.31
C THR A 148 -9.32 22.71 -1.86
N VAL A 149 -10.39 22.74 -1.07
CA VAL A 149 -11.73 22.33 -1.50
C VAL A 149 -12.39 23.50 -2.21
N SER A 150 -12.95 23.27 -3.40
CA SER A 150 -13.68 24.27 -4.17
C SER A 150 -15.09 23.76 -4.49
N VAL A 151 -16.10 24.60 -4.24
CA VAL A 151 -17.50 24.34 -4.58
C VAL A 151 -18.01 25.45 -5.49
N SER A 152 -18.59 25.08 -6.63
CA SER A 152 -19.10 26.01 -7.64
C SER A 152 -20.54 25.69 -8.02
N ASP A 153 -21.35 26.73 -8.26
CA ASP A 153 -22.70 26.68 -8.84
C ASP A 153 -22.68 26.83 -10.39
N GLY A 154 -21.49 26.89 -11.00
CA GLY A 154 -21.28 27.16 -12.43
C GLY A 154 -21.05 28.64 -12.78
N THR A 155 -21.33 29.58 -11.87
CA THR A 155 -21.11 31.02 -12.03
C THR A 155 -20.03 31.53 -11.05
N ASP A 156 -20.22 31.28 -9.76
CA ASP A 156 -19.32 31.63 -8.68
C ASP A 156 -18.66 30.38 -8.07
N THR A 157 -17.62 30.59 -7.26
CA THR A 157 -16.89 29.51 -6.59
C THR A 157 -16.44 29.93 -5.21
N THR A 158 -16.72 29.10 -4.22
CA THR A 158 -16.21 29.25 -2.85
C THR A 158 -15.12 28.22 -2.60
N THR A 159 -14.03 28.66 -1.95
CA THR A 159 -12.86 27.82 -1.67
C THR A 159 -12.50 27.81 -0.20
N GLN A 160 -11.99 26.69 0.30
CA GLN A 160 -11.45 26.57 1.65
C GLN A 160 -10.23 25.63 1.66
N ASN A 161 -9.17 26.05 2.36
CA ASN A 161 -8.02 25.18 2.62
C ASN A 161 -8.33 24.23 3.77
N LEU A 162 -7.97 22.96 3.58
CA LEU A 162 -8.16 21.88 4.55
C LEU A 162 -6.82 21.18 4.79
N THR A 163 -6.45 21.07 6.07
CA THR A 163 -5.32 20.26 6.52
C THR A 163 -5.85 18.96 7.13
N ILE A 164 -5.37 17.82 6.65
CA ILE A 164 -5.72 16.51 7.19
C ILE A 164 -4.49 15.94 7.85
N ASN A 165 -4.52 15.83 9.17
CA ASN A 165 -3.45 15.18 9.93
C ASN A 165 -3.80 13.69 10.07
N ILE A 166 -2.80 12.86 9.88
CA ILE A 166 -2.92 11.42 10.08
C ILE A 166 -2.60 11.12 11.54
N THR A 167 -3.46 10.34 12.17
CA THR A 167 -3.21 9.78 13.50
C THR A 167 -2.54 8.42 13.34
N ASP A 168 -1.37 8.29 13.97
CA ASP A 168 -0.61 7.04 14.11
C ASP A 168 -1.46 5.99 14.86
N VAL A 169 -1.63 4.82 14.26
CA VAL A 169 -2.35 3.67 14.81
C VAL A 169 -1.42 2.45 14.86
N ALA A 170 -0.52 2.44 15.86
CA ALA A 170 0.17 1.26 16.38
C ALA A 170 0.07 -0.02 15.54
N GLU A 171 0.94 -0.12 14.54
CA GLU A 171 1.09 -1.30 13.71
C GLU A 171 1.79 -2.40 14.49
N THR A 172 1.41 -3.65 14.23
CA THR A 172 2.31 -4.75 14.54
C THR A 172 3.48 -4.66 13.57
N VAL A 173 4.61 -4.14 14.05
CA VAL A 173 5.86 -4.19 13.27
C VAL A 173 6.06 -5.63 12.81
N SER A 174 6.13 -5.84 11.49
CA SER A 174 6.54 -7.14 10.95
C SER A 174 8.00 -7.32 11.32
N GLN A 175 8.25 -7.91 12.48
CA GLN A 175 9.61 -8.20 12.92
C GLN A 175 10.23 -9.15 11.91
N ALA A 176 11.46 -8.86 11.48
CA ALA A 176 12.22 -9.78 10.65
C ALA A 176 12.21 -11.17 11.31
N PRO A 177 11.98 -12.26 10.54
CA PRO A 177 11.93 -13.58 11.13
C PRO A 177 13.21 -13.93 11.88
N VAL A 178 13.07 -14.53 13.05
CA VAL A 178 14.21 -15.10 13.77
C VAL A 178 14.63 -16.37 13.05
N GLU A 179 15.87 -16.42 12.60
CA GLU A 179 16.41 -17.55 11.84
C GLU A 179 17.14 -18.52 12.77
N LEU A 180 16.81 -19.81 12.63
CA LEU A 180 17.40 -20.94 13.35
C LEU A 180 18.09 -21.84 12.30
N VAL A 181 19.39 -22.01 12.41
CA VAL A 181 20.15 -22.86 11.47
C VAL A 181 19.88 -24.31 11.80
N VAL A 182 19.36 -25.08 10.83
CA VAL A 182 19.14 -26.51 10.97
C VAL A 182 20.12 -27.28 10.10
N ILE A 183 20.88 -28.19 10.71
CA ILE A 183 21.73 -29.16 10.00
C ILE A 183 21.44 -30.57 10.53
N ILE A 184 21.78 -31.61 9.77
CA ILE A 184 21.66 -32.99 10.24
C ILE A 184 22.98 -33.46 10.83
N GLN A 185 22.94 -33.90 12.08
CA GLN A 185 24.07 -34.54 12.74
C GLN A 185 23.76 -36.01 13.03
N SER A 186 24.68 -36.90 12.66
CA SER A 186 24.61 -38.31 13.03
C SER A 186 25.18 -38.51 14.43
N VAL A 187 24.35 -38.97 15.36
CA VAL A 187 24.78 -39.40 16.70
C VAL A 187 24.97 -40.92 16.70
N SER A 188 26.10 -41.38 17.23
CA SER A 188 26.41 -42.80 17.39
C SER A 188 26.48 -43.15 18.87
N ASP A 189 25.88 -44.28 19.25
CA ASP A 189 26.02 -44.88 20.58
C ASP A 189 27.09 -46.00 20.62
N GLY A 190 27.87 -46.12 19.54
CA GLY A 190 28.86 -47.19 19.36
C GLY A 190 28.31 -48.47 18.73
N TYR A 191 26.99 -48.60 18.57
CA TYR A 191 26.32 -49.76 17.97
C TYR A 191 25.43 -49.37 16.78
N SER A 192 24.83 -48.19 16.82
CA SER A 192 23.96 -47.65 15.79
C SER A 192 24.14 -46.14 15.66
N SER A 193 23.93 -45.62 14.45
CA SER A 193 23.88 -44.19 14.20
C SER A 193 22.43 -43.74 13.96
N SER A 194 22.02 -42.66 14.60
CA SER A 194 20.74 -41.99 14.36
C SER A 194 20.99 -40.57 13.91
N ASN A 195 20.29 -40.12 12.87
CA ASN A 195 20.32 -38.72 12.47
C ASN A 195 19.45 -37.88 13.40
N LYS A 196 19.92 -36.70 13.77
CA LYS A 196 19.21 -35.72 14.59
C LYS A 196 19.30 -34.36 13.92
N TYR A 197 18.26 -33.55 14.08
CA TYR A 197 18.41 -32.13 13.82
C TYR A 197 19.37 -31.54 14.84
N SER A 198 20.35 -30.78 14.36
CA SER A 198 21.04 -29.80 15.17
C SER A 198 20.47 -28.43 14.85
N VAL A 199 20.04 -27.71 15.88
CA VAL A 199 19.47 -26.37 15.77
C VAL A 199 20.45 -25.42 16.44
N ASP A 200 21.00 -24.49 15.67
CA ASP A 200 22.04 -23.54 16.10
C ASP A 200 23.26 -24.20 16.78
N GLY A 201 23.64 -25.38 16.28
CA GLY A 201 24.80 -26.14 16.75
C GLY A 201 24.52 -27.15 17.87
N GLU A 202 23.37 -27.07 18.53
CA GLU A 202 22.98 -28.00 19.58
C GLU A 202 22.18 -29.18 19.00
N ILE A 203 22.38 -30.40 19.49
CA ILE A 203 21.73 -31.62 18.94
C ILE A 203 20.38 -31.85 19.62
N ALA A 204 19.31 -31.91 18.83
CA ALA A 204 17.93 -32.10 19.26
C ALA A 204 17.52 -31.27 20.51
N PRO A 205 17.88 -29.96 20.58
CA PRO A 205 17.64 -29.15 21.76
C PRO A 205 16.15 -28.94 22.00
N THR A 206 15.80 -28.68 23.26
CA THR A 206 14.54 -27.98 23.54
C THR A 206 14.75 -26.50 23.27
N ILE A 207 14.05 -25.94 22.29
CA ILE A 207 14.13 -24.52 21.93
C ILE A 207 12.94 -23.74 22.49
N THR A 208 13.05 -22.42 22.53
CA THR A 208 11.97 -21.53 22.95
C THR A 208 11.59 -20.61 21.80
N LEU A 209 10.30 -20.56 21.47
CA LEU A 209 9.73 -19.55 20.58
C LEU A 209 8.85 -18.61 21.41
N GLU A 210 8.77 -17.37 20.98
CA GLU A 210 7.99 -16.31 21.61
C GLU A 210 6.73 -16.04 20.78
N LYS A 211 5.61 -15.81 21.47
CA LYS A 211 4.36 -15.36 20.85
C LYS A 211 4.56 -13.99 20.22
N GLY A 212 3.91 -13.77 19.08
CA GLY A 212 4.04 -12.55 18.26
C GLY A 212 5.14 -12.62 17.21
N LYS A 213 6.02 -13.62 17.25
CA LYS A 213 7.19 -13.70 16.36
C LYS A 213 7.05 -14.71 15.24
N THR A 214 7.78 -14.45 14.16
CA THR A 214 7.99 -15.39 13.05
C THR A 214 9.38 -16.01 13.15
N TYR A 215 9.45 -17.32 12.92
CA TYR A 215 10.69 -18.09 12.96
C TYR A 215 10.91 -18.81 11.64
N ARG A 216 12.17 -18.91 11.20
CA ARG A 216 12.59 -19.71 10.05
C ARG A 216 13.61 -20.75 10.47
N PHE A 217 13.27 -22.01 10.29
CA PHE A 217 14.18 -23.15 10.40
C PHE A 217 14.88 -23.30 9.06
N LEU A 218 16.11 -22.78 8.97
CA LEU A 218 16.90 -22.77 7.74
C LEU A 218 17.38 -24.18 7.42
N GLN A 219 16.95 -24.70 6.27
CA GLN A 219 17.27 -26.04 5.78
C GLN A 219 18.17 -26.00 4.53
N SER A 220 18.98 -24.96 4.41
CA SER A 220 19.81 -24.72 3.23
C SER A 220 21.04 -25.63 3.12
N ASP A 221 21.50 -26.16 4.26
CA ASP A 221 22.66 -27.06 4.30
C ASP A 221 22.31 -28.41 3.67
N ALA A 222 23.19 -28.94 2.80
CA ALA A 222 22.99 -30.16 2.03
C ALA A 222 22.68 -31.40 2.91
N SER A 223 23.11 -31.42 4.17
CA SER A 223 22.76 -32.47 5.13
C SER A 223 21.25 -32.62 5.32
N ASN A 224 20.46 -31.57 5.08
CA ASN A 224 19.00 -31.58 5.20
C ASN A 224 18.28 -32.29 4.03
N SER A 225 19.01 -32.79 3.02
CA SER A 225 18.38 -33.53 1.92
C SER A 225 17.56 -34.70 2.46
N ASN A 226 16.28 -34.81 2.05
CA ASN A 226 15.33 -35.81 2.55
C ASN A 226 14.97 -35.70 4.05
N HIS A 227 15.31 -34.59 4.71
CA HIS A 227 15.03 -34.34 6.12
C HIS A 227 14.20 -33.06 6.32
N PRO A 228 12.92 -33.03 5.90
CA PRO A 228 12.04 -31.87 6.08
C PRO A 228 11.68 -31.61 7.55
N VAL A 229 11.87 -30.38 8.03
CA VAL A 229 11.37 -29.95 9.35
C VAL A 229 9.87 -29.75 9.28
N ARG A 230 9.14 -30.35 10.21
CA ARG A 230 7.70 -30.25 10.43
C ARG A 230 7.38 -30.04 11.90
N PHE A 231 6.16 -29.61 12.21
CA PHE A 231 5.70 -29.36 13.58
C PHE A 231 4.56 -30.29 13.97
N SER A 232 4.44 -30.59 15.26
CA SER A 232 3.32 -31.34 15.81
C SER A 232 3.07 -30.95 17.27
N LEU A 233 1.85 -31.19 17.76
CA LEU A 233 1.52 -31.13 19.19
C LEU A 233 1.96 -32.40 19.94
N THR A 234 2.31 -33.46 19.21
CA THR A 234 2.76 -34.73 19.77
C THR A 234 4.26 -34.91 19.53
N SER A 235 4.99 -35.31 20.57
CA SER A 235 6.41 -35.63 20.44
C SER A 235 6.63 -36.65 19.32
N ASN A 236 7.61 -36.39 18.45
CA ASN A 236 7.93 -37.19 17.26
C ASN A 236 6.83 -37.25 16.18
N GLY A 237 5.83 -36.35 16.25
CA GLY A 237 4.84 -36.12 15.20
C GLY A 237 4.13 -37.38 14.71
N THR A 238 4.03 -37.53 13.39
CA THR A 238 3.33 -38.65 12.73
C THR A 238 3.97 -40.01 12.99
N HIS A 239 5.22 -40.05 13.45
CA HIS A 239 5.88 -41.29 13.87
C HIS A 239 5.45 -41.77 15.26
N ASN A 240 4.65 -40.98 15.99
CA ASN A 240 4.14 -41.32 17.32
C ASN A 240 2.64 -41.02 17.44
N ASN A 241 1.87 -41.38 16.40
CA ASN A 241 0.42 -41.19 16.30
C ASN A 241 -0.05 -39.72 16.40
N GLY A 242 0.87 -38.76 16.27
CA GLY A 242 0.53 -37.35 16.14
C GLY A 242 0.07 -37.00 14.74
N THR A 243 -0.45 -35.79 14.59
CA THR A 243 -0.70 -35.16 13.29
C THR A 243 0.28 -34.01 13.08
N GLU A 244 0.52 -33.66 11.83
CA GLU A 244 1.24 -32.43 11.51
C GLU A 244 0.44 -31.20 12.00
N PHE A 245 1.14 -30.26 12.59
CA PHE A 245 0.66 -28.92 12.92
C PHE A 245 1.05 -27.99 11.76
N SER A 246 0.05 -27.43 11.08
CA SER A 246 0.23 -26.61 9.87
C SER A 246 -0.20 -25.16 10.02
N ASP A 247 -0.78 -24.78 11.16
CA ASP A 247 -1.32 -23.43 11.35
C ASP A 247 -0.20 -22.40 11.35
N ASN A 248 -0.29 -21.43 10.45
CA ASN A 248 0.73 -20.39 10.23
C ASN A 248 2.13 -20.96 9.90
N VAL A 249 2.18 -22.14 9.27
CA VAL A 249 3.41 -22.77 8.79
C VAL A 249 3.50 -22.64 7.27
N SER A 250 4.67 -22.29 6.76
CA SER A 250 4.96 -22.30 5.32
C SER A 250 6.32 -22.89 5.02
N PHE A 251 6.52 -23.33 3.77
CA PHE A 251 7.74 -24.01 3.33
C PHE A 251 8.27 -23.35 2.07
N VAL A 252 9.57 -23.10 2.03
CA VAL A 252 10.26 -22.53 0.87
C VAL A 252 11.42 -23.43 0.49
N GLY A 253 11.55 -23.70 -0.81
CA GLY A 253 12.61 -24.55 -1.36
C GLY A 253 12.50 -26.02 -0.96
N GLN A 254 13.48 -26.81 -1.39
CA GLN A 254 13.63 -28.21 -1.01
C GLN A 254 14.73 -28.34 0.06
N PRO A 255 14.48 -29.02 1.20
CA PRO A 255 15.51 -29.25 2.21
C PRO A 255 16.81 -29.77 1.60
N GLY A 256 17.94 -29.15 1.95
CA GLY A 256 19.25 -29.40 1.35
C GLY A 256 19.61 -28.51 0.16
N SER A 257 18.72 -27.58 -0.24
CA SER A 257 18.97 -26.61 -1.31
C SER A 257 19.13 -25.20 -0.76
N ILE A 258 19.99 -24.39 -1.38
CA ILE A 258 20.22 -22.98 -0.99
C ILE A 258 18.89 -22.23 -0.93
N GLY A 259 18.67 -21.50 0.18
CA GLY A 259 17.47 -20.71 0.42
C GLY A 259 16.27 -21.52 0.93
N ALA A 260 16.40 -22.83 1.14
CA ALA A 260 15.32 -23.63 1.70
C ALA A 260 15.13 -23.37 3.21
N TYR A 261 13.88 -23.25 3.64
CA TYR A 261 13.50 -23.12 5.05
C TYR A 261 12.05 -23.54 5.30
N THR A 262 11.77 -23.89 6.56
CA THR A 262 10.42 -24.02 7.11
C THR A 262 10.14 -22.81 8.00
N GLN A 263 9.05 -22.09 7.76
CA GLN A 263 8.66 -20.91 8.53
C GLN A 263 7.45 -21.23 9.42
N ILE A 264 7.42 -20.69 10.62
CA ILE A 264 6.25 -20.71 11.51
C ILE A 264 6.08 -19.33 12.17
N GLN A 265 4.86 -18.81 12.17
CA GLN A 265 4.50 -17.67 13.01
C GLN A 265 3.75 -18.16 14.24
N ILE A 266 4.15 -17.67 15.42
CA ILE A 266 3.41 -17.91 16.66
C ILE A 266 2.53 -16.68 16.91
N PRO A 267 1.20 -16.76 16.75
CA PRO A 267 0.33 -15.62 17.01
C PRO A 267 0.49 -15.09 18.45
N SER A 268 0.38 -13.78 18.63
CA SER A 268 0.50 -13.13 19.95
C SER A 268 -0.56 -13.61 20.95
N ASP A 269 -1.74 -13.96 20.43
CA ASP A 269 -2.91 -14.47 21.15
C ASP A 269 -2.95 -16.01 21.25
N SER A 270 -1.94 -16.71 20.73
CA SER A 270 -1.90 -18.17 20.71
C SER A 270 -2.02 -18.77 22.12
N ASN A 271 -2.79 -19.85 22.26
CA ASN A 271 -2.87 -20.65 23.48
C ASN A 271 -1.82 -21.78 23.54
N LEU A 272 -0.95 -21.89 22.54
CA LEU A 272 0.10 -22.89 22.51
C LEU A 272 1.09 -22.67 23.65
N THR A 273 1.47 -23.77 24.31
CA THR A 273 2.51 -23.81 25.34
C THR A 273 3.67 -24.71 24.93
N THR A 274 3.41 -25.71 24.10
CA THR A 274 4.40 -26.67 23.61
C THR A 274 4.08 -27.07 22.17
N LEU A 275 5.12 -27.13 21.34
CA LEU A 275 5.14 -27.79 20.04
C LEU A 275 6.33 -28.75 20.01
N TYR A 276 6.42 -29.56 18.97
CA TYR A 276 7.57 -30.40 18.68
C TYR A 276 7.95 -30.19 17.23
N TYR A 277 9.23 -29.92 16.96
CA TYR A 277 9.76 -30.05 15.61
C TYR A 277 10.18 -31.50 15.39
N TYR A 278 9.89 -32.05 14.22
CA TYR A 278 10.23 -33.43 13.86
C TYR A 278 10.53 -33.53 12.36
N CYS A 279 11.12 -34.65 11.94
CA CYS A 279 11.30 -34.96 10.54
C CYS A 279 10.11 -35.80 10.07
N SER A 280 9.45 -35.44 8.96
CA SER A 280 8.33 -36.26 8.47
C SER A 280 8.78 -37.60 7.87
N ASN A 281 10.05 -37.71 7.50
CA ASN A 281 10.57 -38.87 6.78
C ASN A 281 11.26 -39.85 7.72
N HIS A 282 11.78 -39.38 8.86
CA HIS A 282 12.61 -40.15 9.76
C HIS A 282 12.24 -39.92 11.21
N SER A 283 11.95 -41.01 11.91
CA SER A 283 11.58 -41.00 13.32
C SER A 283 12.75 -40.58 14.21
N GLY A 284 12.44 -39.81 15.26
CA GLY A 284 13.35 -39.50 16.35
C GLY A 284 14.33 -38.37 16.08
N MET A 285 14.23 -37.64 14.97
CA MET A 285 15.17 -36.56 14.63
C MET A 285 14.94 -35.25 15.40
N GLY A 286 13.73 -35.09 15.94
CA GLY A 286 13.19 -33.84 16.46
C GLY A 286 13.49 -33.53 17.92
N GLY A 287 12.87 -32.47 18.40
CA GLY A 287 12.94 -32.01 19.80
C GLY A 287 11.70 -31.21 20.19
N ALA A 288 11.66 -30.76 21.44
CA ALA A 288 10.56 -29.96 21.96
C ALA A 288 10.75 -28.46 21.67
N ILE A 289 9.64 -27.76 21.56
CA ILE A 289 9.55 -26.30 21.46
C ILE A 289 8.71 -25.81 22.63
N ARG A 290 9.27 -24.93 23.47
CA ARG A 290 8.51 -24.22 24.50
C ARG A 290 8.00 -22.91 23.91
N ILE A 291 6.73 -22.60 24.12
CA ILE A 291 6.14 -21.33 23.69
C ILE A 291 6.05 -20.40 24.90
N SER A 292 6.66 -19.22 24.79
CA SER A 292 6.70 -18.19 25.84
C SER A 292 6.02 -16.91 25.38
N THR A 293 5.46 -16.14 26.32
CA THR A 293 5.08 -14.75 26.06
C THR A 293 6.33 -13.89 25.98
N GLU A 294 6.34 -12.83 25.17
CA GLU A 294 7.47 -11.90 25.16
C GLU A 294 7.83 -11.45 26.57
N ASN A 295 9.11 -11.55 26.92
CA ASN A 295 9.64 -10.83 28.07
C ASN A 295 9.88 -9.41 27.60
N SER A 296 8.97 -8.49 27.90
CA SER A 296 9.23 -7.06 27.75
C SER A 296 10.51 -6.72 28.52
N SER A 297 11.54 -6.25 27.82
CA SER A 297 12.81 -5.70 28.33
C SER A 297 13.73 -6.64 29.14
N GLY A 298 14.90 -6.93 28.56
CA GLY A 298 16.03 -7.47 29.30
C GLY A 298 17.21 -7.77 28.40
N TYR A 299 18.10 -6.78 28.21
CA TYR A 299 19.45 -6.98 27.74
C TYR A 299 20.16 -7.95 28.71
N GLY A 300 20.04 -9.25 28.45
CA GLY A 300 20.64 -10.31 29.24
C GLY A 300 22.08 -10.51 28.79
N ILE A 301 23.01 -9.81 29.45
CA ILE A 301 24.41 -10.25 29.48
C ILE A 301 24.40 -11.67 30.07
N THR A 302 24.84 -12.65 29.30
CA THR A 302 25.27 -13.93 29.89
C THR A 302 26.63 -13.67 30.57
N PRO A 303 26.76 -13.88 31.89
CA PRO A 303 28.08 -13.90 32.49
C PRO A 303 28.77 -15.17 32.00
N ARG A 304 29.81 -14.99 31.18
CA ARG A 304 30.76 -16.05 30.84
C ARG A 304 31.52 -16.40 32.11
N SER A 305 31.17 -17.53 32.73
CA SER A 305 32.02 -18.14 33.77
C SER A 305 33.32 -18.61 33.13
N TYR A 306 34.45 -18.11 33.63
CA TYR A 306 35.78 -18.65 33.36
C TYR A 306 35.98 -20.00 34.06
#